data_AF-A0A6N7FH50-F1
#
_entry.id   AF-A0A6N7FH50-F1
#
_cell.length_a   1.000
_cell.length_b   1.000
_cell.length_c   1.000
_cell.angle_alpha   90.00
_cell.angle_beta   90.00
_cell.angle_gamma   90.00
#
_symmetry.space_group_name_H-M   'P 1'
#
loop_
_entity.id
_entity.type
_entity.pdbx_description
1 polymer ?
#
loop_
_entity_poly.entity_id
_entity_poly.type
_entity_poly.pdbx_seq_one_letter_code
_entity_poly.pdbx_strand_id
1 'polypeptide(L)'
;MTRDSGQLTSRQALAGLLLIAAVAAGIVTGLALLLERGGPEPPLEAPAEPAGPAPCPDLAGSDQQEPPLVPADDLIACPDAYDGQRVRYRGEVVRAVLRRGDTAWVQLNDDLYGLDLGPLPEHRTAVGGNSGLPVAIPASAVDPIQHVGDHRHHGDVLEVTGPFLRADPLDAGGP
;
A
#
# COMPACT_ATOMS: atom_id res chain seq x y z
N MET A 1 61.14 -38.00 12.27
CA MET A 1 60.03 -37.14 11.85
C MET A 1 59.06 -37.99 11.03
N THR A 2 58.35 -38.89 11.70
CA THR A 2 57.46 -39.89 11.08
C THR A 2 56.03 -39.43 11.31
N ARG A 3 55.35 -39.02 10.22
CA ARG A 3 53.92 -38.74 10.22
C ARG A 3 53.19 -40.06 10.49
N ASP A 4 52.63 -40.17 11.68
CA ASP A 4 51.73 -41.25 12.05
C ASP A 4 50.38 -40.98 11.38
N SER A 5 50.15 -41.62 10.24
CA SER A 5 48.91 -41.53 9.48
C SER A 5 47.86 -42.36 10.20
N GLY A 6 47.20 -41.76 11.19
CA GLY A 6 46.15 -42.37 12.01
C GLY A 6 45.05 -42.97 11.13
N GLN A 7 45.11 -44.30 10.94
CA GLN A 7 44.04 -45.04 10.29
C GLN A 7 42.80 -44.94 11.20
N LEU A 8 41.77 -44.25 10.72
CA LEU A 8 40.46 -44.30 11.35
C LEU A 8 40.02 -45.76 11.40
N THR A 9 39.89 -46.30 12.61
CA THR A 9 39.37 -47.66 12.78
C THR A 9 37.98 -47.72 12.18
N SER A 10 37.60 -48.84 11.57
CA SER A 10 36.26 -49.06 10.97
C SER A 10 35.11 -48.60 11.88
N ARG A 11 35.30 -48.72 13.20
CA ARG A 11 34.37 -48.23 14.23
C ARG A 11 34.23 -46.70 14.27
N GLN A 12 35.32 -45.95 14.12
CA GLN A 12 35.28 -44.48 14.08
C GLN A 12 34.66 -43.96 12.77
N ALA A 13 34.92 -44.64 11.65
CA ALA A 13 34.27 -44.32 10.37
C ALA A 13 32.76 -44.56 10.42
N LEU A 14 32.33 -45.70 10.99
CA LEU A 14 30.91 -46.01 11.17
C LEU A 14 30.21 -45.03 12.13
N ALA A 15 30.86 -44.69 13.24
CA ALA A 15 30.33 -43.72 14.21
C ALA A 15 30.16 -42.33 13.59
N GLY A 16 31.12 -41.87 12.78
CA GLY A 16 31.01 -40.59 12.06
C GLY A 16 29.86 -40.58 11.05
N LEU A 17 29.66 -41.67 10.32
CA LEU A 17 28.58 -41.81 9.34
C LEU A 17 27.19 -41.81 10.00
N LEU A 18 27.06 -42.50 11.15
CA LEU A 18 25.83 -42.50 11.94
C LEU A 18 25.50 -41.11 12.50
N LEU A 19 26.52 -40.36 12.93
CA LEU A 19 26.34 -38.99 13.42
C LEU A 19 25.84 -38.06 12.30
N ILE A 20 26.43 -38.14 11.12
CA ILE A 20 26.02 -37.34 9.95
C ILE A 20 24.58 -37.67 9.55
N ALA A 21 24.23 -38.96 9.51
CA ALA A 21 22.87 -39.39 9.19
C ALA A 21 21.85 -38.87 10.21
N ALA A 22 22.18 -38.90 11.50
CA ALA A 22 21.32 -38.37 12.56
C ALA A 22 21.11 -36.85 12.46
N VAL A 23 22.17 -36.09 12.15
CA VAL A 23 22.07 -34.63 11.94
C VAL A 23 21.23 -34.31 10.70
N ALA A 24 21.46 -35.01 9.59
CA ALA A 24 20.68 -34.81 8.37
C ALA A 24 19.19 -35.11 8.59
N ALA A 25 18.87 -36.21 9.28
CA ALA A 25 17.50 -36.53 9.67
C ALA A 25 16.89 -35.44 10.55
N GLY A 26 17.64 -34.94 11.55
CA GLY A 26 17.20 -33.84 12.41
C GLY A 26 16.90 -32.55 11.65
N ILE A 27 17.72 -32.18 10.66
CA ILE A 27 17.51 -31.00 9.82
C ILE A 27 16.26 -31.19 8.95
N VAL A 28 16.10 -32.35 8.29
CA VAL A 28 14.95 -32.63 7.44
C VAL A 28 13.65 -32.62 8.26
N THR A 29 13.64 -33.26 9.43
CA THR A 29 12.47 -33.26 10.32
C THR A 29 12.20 -31.86 10.86
N GLY A 30 13.23 -31.10 11.25
CA GLY A 30 13.09 -29.72 11.70
C GLY A 30 12.51 -28.81 10.61
N LEU A 31 12.96 -28.96 9.37
CA LEU A 31 12.46 -28.19 8.22
C LEU A 31 11.02 -28.58 7.86
N ALA A 32 10.70 -29.89 7.85
CA ALA A 32 9.35 -30.38 7.63
C ALA A 32 8.37 -29.84 8.67
N LEU A 33 8.74 -29.87 9.95
CA LEU A 33 7.94 -29.28 11.04
C LEU A 33 7.79 -27.75 10.92
N LEU A 34 8.81 -27.06 10.39
CA LEU A 34 8.70 -25.63 10.11
C LEU A 34 7.73 -25.33 8.95
N LEU A 35 7.76 -26.16 7.91
CA LEU A 35 6.86 -26.04 6.76
C LEU A 35 5.41 -26.41 7.13
N GLU A 36 5.21 -27.43 7.96
CA GLU A 36 3.89 -27.85 8.46
C GLU A 36 3.31 -26.90 9.51
N ARG A 37 4.14 -26.08 10.17
CA ARG A 37 3.67 -24.99 11.05
C ARG A 37 3.06 -23.82 10.27
N GLY A 38 3.22 -23.79 8.94
CA GLY A 38 2.34 -23.01 8.07
C GLY A 38 0.94 -23.64 8.07
N GLY A 39 0.19 -23.42 9.15
CA GLY A 39 -1.22 -23.80 9.21
C GLY A 39 -2.01 -23.19 8.05
N PRO A 40 -3.20 -23.73 7.72
CA PRO A 40 -4.04 -23.17 6.67
C PRO A 40 -4.23 -21.68 6.94
N GLU A 41 -3.89 -20.84 5.96
CA GLU A 41 -4.07 -19.40 6.09
C GLU A 41 -5.54 -19.13 6.42
N PRO A 42 -5.84 -18.30 7.44
CA PRO A 42 -7.21 -17.94 7.72
C PRO A 42 -7.80 -17.31 6.45
N PRO A 43 -9.05 -17.63 6.10
CA PRO A 43 -9.70 -17.01 4.96
C PRO A 43 -9.70 -15.49 5.13
N LEU A 44 -9.53 -14.77 4.02
CA LEU A 44 -9.73 -13.33 3.99
C LEU A 44 -11.13 -13.03 4.55
N GLU A 45 -11.21 -12.24 5.63
CA GLU A 45 -12.50 -11.81 6.16
C GLU A 45 -13.21 -10.97 5.09
N ALA A 46 -14.46 -11.34 4.79
CA ALA A 46 -15.28 -10.54 3.91
C ALA A 46 -15.50 -9.16 4.56
N PRO A 47 -15.36 -8.06 3.80
CA PRO A 47 -15.66 -6.74 4.34
C PRO A 47 -17.12 -6.69 4.80
N ALA A 48 -17.38 -5.93 5.86
CA ALA A 48 -18.75 -5.63 6.28
C ALA A 48 -19.51 -5.00 5.10
N GLU A 49 -20.79 -5.35 4.91
CA GLU A 49 -21.62 -4.66 3.93
C GLU A 49 -21.66 -3.16 4.28
N PRO A 50 -21.35 -2.26 3.33
CA PRO A 50 -21.37 -0.85 3.60
C PRO A 50 -22.80 -0.44 3.95
N ALA A 51 -22.93 0.42 4.97
CA ALA A 51 -24.16 1.18 5.16
C ALA A 51 -24.46 1.92 3.84
N GLY A 52 -25.72 1.97 3.42
CA GLY A 52 -26.11 2.65 2.19
C GLY A 52 -25.56 4.09 2.14
N PRO A 53 -25.39 4.67 0.93
CA PRO A 53 -24.70 5.94 0.77
C PRO A 53 -25.37 7.03 1.62
N ALA A 54 -24.56 7.75 2.40
CA ALA A 54 -25.03 8.90 3.14
C ALA A 54 -25.55 9.97 2.17
N PRO A 55 -26.56 10.77 2.58
CA PRO A 55 -26.98 11.90 1.77
C PRO A 55 -25.85 12.93 1.62
N CYS A 56 -25.73 13.53 0.44
CA CYS A 56 -24.72 14.54 0.17
C CYS A 56 -24.91 15.81 1.02
N PRO A 57 -23.82 16.46 1.44
CA PRO A 57 -23.91 17.68 2.23
C PRO A 57 -24.42 18.86 1.38
N ASP A 58 -25.15 19.77 2.01
CA ASP A 58 -25.45 21.09 1.45
C ASP A 58 -24.36 22.07 1.90
N LEU A 59 -23.45 22.41 0.99
CA LEU A 59 -22.30 23.28 1.26
C LEU A 59 -22.55 24.74 0.86
N ALA A 60 -23.75 25.08 0.38
CA ALA A 60 -24.08 26.41 -0.09
C ALA A 60 -23.92 27.45 1.03
N GLY A 61 -23.06 28.46 0.81
CA GLY A 61 -22.87 29.56 1.75
C GLY A 61 -22.06 29.22 3.01
N SER A 62 -21.28 28.15 2.98
CA SER A 62 -20.37 27.84 4.08
C SER A 62 -19.19 28.83 4.13
N ASP A 63 -19.27 29.80 5.05
CA ASP A 63 -18.18 30.74 5.39
C ASP A 63 -17.06 30.04 6.20
N GLN A 64 -16.61 28.86 5.76
CA GLN A 64 -15.51 28.16 6.43
C GLN A 64 -14.20 28.90 6.17
N GLN A 65 -13.57 29.36 7.25
CA GLN A 65 -12.32 30.12 7.19
C GLN A 65 -11.13 29.26 6.72
N GLU A 66 -11.24 27.94 6.86
CA GLU A 66 -10.29 26.95 6.34
C GLU A 66 -11.03 25.91 5.49
N PRO A 67 -10.52 25.54 4.30
CA PRO A 67 -11.11 24.47 3.49
C PRO A 67 -11.16 23.14 4.25
N PRO A 68 -12.28 22.39 4.24
CA PRO A 68 -12.39 21.12 4.94
C PRO A 68 -11.48 20.05 4.32
N LEU A 69 -10.92 19.16 5.15
CA LEU A 69 -10.28 17.92 4.67
C LEU A 69 -11.38 16.93 4.29
N VAL A 70 -11.45 16.56 3.01
CA VAL A 70 -12.52 15.72 2.46
C VAL A 70 -11.91 14.45 1.87
N PRO A 71 -12.38 13.24 2.25
CA PRO A 71 -11.90 11.98 1.67
C PRO A 71 -12.39 11.79 0.23
N ALA A 72 -11.70 10.98 -0.57
CA ALA A 72 -12.07 10.71 -1.96
C ALA A 72 -13.47 10.12 -2.09
N ASP A 73 -13.86 9.23 -1.16
CA ASP A 73 -15.18 8.60 -1.19
C ASP A 73 -16.31 9.64 -1.15
N ASP A 74 -16.16 10.72 -0.37
CA ASP A 74 -17.15 11.80 -0.30
C ASP A 74 -17.15 12.65 -1.59
N LEU A 75 -15.97 12.95 -2.14
CA LEU A 75 -15.82 13.69 -3.39
C LEU A 75 -16.39 12.92 -4.59
N ILE A 76 -16.25 11.59 -4.59
CA ILE A 76 -16.77 10.68 -5.63
C ILE A 76 -18.27 10.47 -5.46
N ALA A 77 -18.76 10.31 -4.24
CA ALA A 77 -20.18 10.09 -3.96
C ALA A 77 -21.02 11.35 -4.18
N CYS A 78 -20.45 12.53 -3.92
CA CYS A 78 -21.16 13.81 -3.91
C CYS A 78 -20.49 14.89 -4.78
N PRO A 79 -20.17 14.61 -6.06
CA PRO A 79 -19.37 15.53 -6.88
C PRO A 79 -20.06 16.87 -7.08
N ASP A 80 -21.39 16.90 -7.21
CA ASP A 80 -22.16 18.14 -7.39
C ASP A 80 -22.15 19.05 -6.16
N ALA A 81 -22.06 18.47 -4.96
CA ALA A 81 -22.00 19.25 -3.72
C ALA A 81 -20.65 19.96 -3.56
N TYR A 82 -19.57 19.32 -4.03
CA TYR A 82 -18.20 19.81 -3.90
C TYR A 82 -17.69 20.55 -5.14
N ASP A 83 -18.42 20.56 -6.26
CA ASP A 83 -17.97 21.21 -7.51
C ASP A 83 -17.71 22.71 -7.31
N GLY A 84 -16.50 23.13 -7.64
CA GLY A 84 -15.98 24.49 -7.42
C GLY A 84 -15.62 24.84 -5.97
N GLN A 85 -15.90 23.97 -5.00
CA GLN A 85 -15.58 24.20 -3.59
C GLN A 85 -14.09 24.04 -3.35
N ARG A 86 -13.52 24.90 -2.49
CA ARG A 86 -12.16 24.70 -2.01
C ARG A 86 -12.16 23.59 -0.96
N VAL A 87 -11.31 22.59 -1.14
CA VAL A 87 -11.13 21.47 -0.22
C VAL A 87 -9.65 21.26 0.08
N ARG A 88 -9.37 20.62 1.20
CA ARG A 88 -8.11 19.94 1.49
C ARG A 88 -8.29 18.46 1.13
N TYR A 89 -7.30 17.88 0.47
CA TYR A 89 -7.27 16.46 0.14
C TYR A 89 -5.89 15.92 0.46
N ARG A 90 -5.81 14.79 1.15
CA ARG A 90 -4.55 14.23 1.65
C ARG A 90 -4.47 12.75 1.32
N GLY A 91 -3.40 12.33 0.65
CA GLY A 91 -3.19 10.94 0.28
C GLY A 91 -1.75 10.62 -0.09
N GLU A 92 -1.45 9.32 -0.15
CA GLU A 92 -0.19 8.78 -0.66
C GLU A 92 -0.10 8.98 -2.16
N VAL A 93 1.04 9.47 -2.66
CA VAL A 93 1.34 9.51 -4.09
C VAL A 93 1.56 8.09 -4.58
N VAL A 94 0.68 7.58 -5.44
CA VAL A 94 0.75 6.20 -5.96
C VAL A 94 0.97 6.15 -7.47
N ARG A 95 1.58 5.06 -7.93
CA ARG A 95 1.79 4.69 -9.35
C ARG A 95 2.70 5.61 -10.16
N ALA A 96 2.28 6.82 -10.52
CA ALA A 96 3.03 7.67 -11.46
C ALA A 96 2.78 9.17 -11.27
N VAL A 97 3.80 9.97 -11.57
CA VAL A 97 3.75 11.43 -11.70
C VAL A 97 3.83 11.79 -13.18
N LEU A 98 2.78 12.41 -13.73
CA LEU A 98 2.68 12.74 -15.15
C LEU A 98 2.83 14.25 -15.36
N ARG A 99 4.05 14.70 -15.69
CA ARG A 99 4.31 16.13 -16.00
C ARG A 99 3.84 16.48 -17.42
N ARG A 100 3.14 17.61 -17.55
CA ARG A 100 2.69 18.20 -18.82
C ARG A 100 2.75 19.73 -18.76
N GLY A 101 3.81 20.31 -19.33
CA GLY A 101 4.05 21.76 -19.24
C GLY A 101 4.27 22.19 -17.78
N ASP A 102 3.54 23.20 -17.34
CA ASP A 102 3.63 23.76 -15.99
C ASP A 102 2.77 23.01 -14.94
N THR A 103 2.09 21.94 -15.36
CA THR A 103 1.22 21.12 -14.51
C THR A 103 1.75 19.69 -14.44
N ALA A 104 1.53 19.01 -13.32
CA ALA A 104 1.72 17.58 -13.16
C ALA A 104 0.45 16.94 -12.59
N TRP A 105 0.11 15.76 -13.10
CA TRP A 105 -0.93 14.92 -12.54
C TRP A 105 -0.30 13.89 -11.61
N VAL A 106 -0.82 13.80 -10.40
CA VAL A 106 -0.45 12.79 -9.41
C VAL A 106 -1.70 12.06 -8.96
N GLN A 107 -1.63 10.75 -8.80
CA GLN A 107 -2.71 9.99 -8.16
C GLN A 107 -2.44 9.99 -6.65
N LEU A 108 -3.38 10.50 -5.85
CA LEU A 108 -3.33 10.38 -4.40
C LEU A 108 -4.32 9.30 -3.95
N ASN A 109 -3.87 8.40 -3.08
CA ASN A 109 -4.71 7.38 -2.43
C ASN A 109 -4.86 7.75 -0.95
N ASP A 110 -6.08 8.00 -0.49
CA ASP A 110 -6.37 8.48 0.88
C ASP A 110 -7.05 7.42 1.76
N ASP A 111 -7.17 6.20 1.25
CA ASP A 111 -7.74 5.11 2.02
C ASP A 111 -6.77 4.53 3.06
N LEU A 112 -7.25 3.53 3.80
CA LEU A 112 -6.47 2.85 4.84
C LEU A 112 -5.21 2.18 4.29
N TYR A 113 -5.17 1.78 3.02
CA TYR A 113 -3.98 1.24 2.38
C TYR A 113 -2.89 2.32 2.28
N GLY A 114 -3.25 3.52 1.82
CA GLY A 114 -2.28 4.59 1.61
C GLY A 114 -1.83 5.34 2.87
N LEU A 115 -2.67 5.45 3.89
CA LEU A 115 -2.38 6.30 5.04
C LEU A 115 -1.96 5.56 6.33
N ASP A 116 -2.43 4.33 6.55
CA ASP A 116 -2.30 3.66 7.85
C ASP A 116 -1.70 2.25 7.79
N LEU A 117 -2.08 1.43 6.79
CA LEU A 117 -1.75 0.00 6.74
C LEU A 117 -0.55 -0.34 5.85
N GLY A 118 -0.34 0.42 4.78
CA GLY A 118 0.71 0.18 3.81
C GLY A 118 0.42 -0.91 2.79
N PRO A 119 1.45 -1.44 2.10
CA PRO A 119 1.26 -2.44 1.06
C PRO A 119 0.93 -3.84 1.61
N LEU A 120 0.21 -4.65 0.82
CA LEU A 120 -0.26 -6.00 1.20
C LEU A 120 0.80 -7.01 1.71
N PRO A 121 2.11 -6.93 1.38
CA PRO A 121 3.09 -7.77 2.05
C PRO A 121 3.22 -7.45 3.56
N GLU A 122 2.87 -6.23 3.97
CA GLU A 122 3.02 -5.71 5.34
C GLU A 122 1.74 -5.88 6.18
N HIS A 123 0.54 -5.78 5.56
CA HIS A 123 -0.74 -6.01 6.22
C HIS A 123 -1.58 -7.10 5.52
N ARG A 124 -2.32 -7.91 6.29
CA ARG A 124 -3.08 -9.08 5.80
C ARG A 124 -4.60 -8.86 5.76
N THR A 125 -5.04 -7.62 5.64
CA THR A 125 -6.47 -7.27 5.63
C THR A 125 -6.88 -6.79 4.23
N ALA A 126 -8.10 -7.15 3.83
CA ALA A 126 -8.74 -6.66 2.60
C ALA A 126 -9.48 -5.33 2.81
N VAL A 127 -9.26 -4.67 3.96
CA VAL A 127 -9.81 -3.36 4.26
C VAL A 127 -8.99 -2.29 3.51
N GLY A 128 -9.69 -1.39 2.82
CA GLY A 128 -9.10 -0.43 1.87
C GLY A 128 -9.40 -0.83 0.43
N GLY A 129 -9.83 0.14 -0.38
CA GLY A 129 -10.24 -0.05 -1.78
C GLY A 129 -9.21 0.43 -2.81
N ASN A 130 -8.10 1.02 -2.35
CA ASN A 130 -7.25 1.91 -3.13
C ASN A 130 -8.08 3.07 -3.73
N SER A 131 -8.95 3.65 -2.89
CA SER A 131 -9.78 4.81 -3.25
C SER A 131 -8.91 6.06 -3.29
N GLY A 132 -8.84 6.68 -4.47
CA GLY A 132 -8.03 7.86 -4.64
C GLY A 132 -8.46 8.73 -5.81
N LEU A 133 -8.02 9.98 -5.82
CA LEU A 133 -8.28 10.92 -6.90
C LEU A 133 -7.00 11.36 -7.62
N PRO A 134 -7.06 11.56 -8.94
CA PRO A 134 -6.03 12.28 -9.65
C PRO A 134 -6.09 13.77 -9.29
N VAL A 135 -4.95 14.36 -8.95
CA VAL A 135 -4.79 15.77 -8.59
C VAL A 135 -3.84 16.43 -9.59
N ALA A 136 -4.30 17.54 -10.16
CA ALA A 136 -3.45 18.45 -10.93
C ALA A 136 -2.77 19.44 -9.99
N ILE A 137 -1.43 19.46 -9.98
CA ILE A 137 -0.59 20.37 -9.18
C ILE A 137 0.44 21.07 -10.08
N PRO A 138 1.03 22.21 -9.65
CA PRO A 138 2.13 22.81 -10.38
C PRO A 138 3.29 21.82 -10.57
N ALA A 139 3.93 21.83 -11.74
CA ALA A 139 5.02 20.89 -12.04
C ALA A 139 6.24 21.04 -11.12
N SER A 140 6.43 22.21 -10.50
CA SER A 140 7.47 22.40 -9.48
C SER A 140 7.11 21.77 -8.14
N ALA A 141 5.82 21.55 -7.85
CA ALA A 141 5.37 20.96 -6.60
C ALA A 141 5.65 19.44 -6.53
N VAL A 142 6.00 18.81 -7.66
CA VAL A 142 6.41 17.40 -7.69
C VAL A 142 7.90 17.18 -7.49
N ASP A 143 8.73 18.23 -7.54
CA ASP A 143 10.18 18.09 -7.37
C ASP A 143 10.60 17.55 -5.97
N PRO A 144 9.88 17.85 -4.88
CA PRO A 144 10.16 17.26 -3.57
C PRO A 144 9.75 15.78 -3.44
N ILE A 145 8.96 15.23 -4.37
CA ILE A 145 8.49 13.83 -4.29
C ILE A 145 9.68 12.90 -4.58
N GLN A 146 10.05 12.11 -3.59
CA GLN A 146 11.14 11.14 -3.62
C GLN A 146 10.64 9.73 -3.94
N HIS A 147 9.47 9.36 -3.40
CA HIS A 147 8.92 8.01 -3.54
C HIS A 147 7.48 8.05 -4.04
N VAL A 148 7.19 7.12 -4.94
CA VAL A 148 5.84 6.87 -5.44
C VAL A 148 5.46 5.47 -5.02
N GLY A 149 4.30 5.36 -4.39
CA GLY A 149 3.76 4.14 -3.82
C GLY A 149 3.50 3.09 -4.89
N ASP A 150 3.80 1.85 -4.53
CA ASP A 150 3.52 0.65 -5.31
C ASP A 150 3.08 -0.49 -4.38
N HIS A 151 2.81 -1.66 -4.95
CA HIS A 151 2.37 -2.84 -4.19
C HIS A 151 3.38 -3.38 -3.14
N ARG A 152 4.57 -2.78 -3.00
CA ARG A 152 5.66 -3.18 -2.11
C ARG A 152 6.20 -2.03 -1.26
N HIS A 153 5.96 -0.79 -1.64
CA HIS A 153 6.54 0.38 -0.96
C HIS A 153 5.51 1.49 -0.80
N HIS A 154 5.60 2.19 0.32
CA HIS A 154 4.91 3.46 0.53
C HIS A 154 5.52 4.56 -0.32
N GLY A 155 4.65 5.38 -0.89
CA GLY A 155 4.97 6.66 -1.51
C GLY A 155 4.99 7.79 -0.50
N ASP A 156 5.38 8.97 -0.97
CA ASP A 156 5.28 10.18 -0.16
C ASP A 156 3.81 10.57 0.03
N VAL A 157 3.46 11.12 1.19
CA VAL A 157 2.11 11.62 1.45
C VAL A 157 2.05 13.12 1.16
N LEU A 158 1.08 13.51 0.33
CA LEU A 158 0.82 14.91 0.01
C LEU A 158 -0.51 15.34 0.62
N GLU A 159 -0.55 16.60 1.04
CA GLU A 159 -1.79 17.32 1.28
C GLU A 159 -1.87 18.49 0.30
N VAL A 160 -2.99 18.58 -0.41
CA VAL A 160 -3.25 19.59 -1.42
C VAL A 160 -4.49 20.40 -1.05
N THR A 161 -4.45 21.69 -1.33
CA THR A 161 -5.57 22.60 -1.12
C THR A 161 -5.91 23.30 -2.42
N GLY A 162 -7.14 23.14 -2.89
CA GLY A 162 -7.56 23.67 -4.18
C GLY A 162 -9.06 23.51 -4.42
N PRO A 163 -9.57 24.01 -5.55
CA PRO A 163 -10.93 23.71 -5.96
C PRO A 163 -11.05 22.23 -6.33
N PHE A 164 -12.09 21.56 -5.85
CA PHE A 164 -12.55 20.32 -6.46
C PHE A 164 -13.37 20.66 -7.71
N LEU A 165 -13.11 19.98 -8.81
CA LEU A 165 -13.85 20.13 -10.05
C LEU A 165 -14.41 18.76 -10.41
N ARG A 166 -15.72 18.66 -10.58
CA ARG A 166 -16.31 17.41 -11.08
C ARG A 166 -15.84 17.18 -12.52
N ALA A 167 -15.63 15.91 -12.88
CA ALA A 167 -15.27 15.57 -14.25
C ALA A 167 -16.39 15.93 -15.23
N ASP A 168 -16.07 16.65 -16.30
CA ASP A 168 -16.99 16.86 -17.42
C ASP A 168 -16.82 15.70 -18.41
N PRO A 169 -17.87 14.91 -18.72
CA PRO A 169 -17.76 13.82 -19.69
C PRO A 169 -17.28 14.25 -21.08
N LEU A 170 -17.32 15.55 -21.41
CA LEU A 170 -16.84 16.11 -22.67
C LEU A 170 -15.36 16.55 -22.65
N ASP A 171 -14.72 16.60 -21.48
CA ASP A 171 -13.35 17.12 -21.32
C ASP A 171 -12.24 16.05 -21.48
N ALA A 172 -12.63 14.78 -21.58
CA ALA A 172 -11.73 13.62 -21.70
C ALA A 172 -10.63 13.54 -20.61
N GLY A 173 -10.90 14.07 -19.42
CA GLY A 173 -10.02 14.01 -18.25
C GLY A 173 -9.08 15.21 -18.09
N GLY A 174 -9.44 16.39 -18.61
CA GLY A 174 -8.74 17.62 -18.25
C GLY A 174 -9.27 18.90 -18.91
N PRO A 175 -8.97 20.08 -18.35
CA PRO A 175 -9.20 21.36 -18.99
C PRO A 175 -8.29 21.61 -20.22
#